data_AF-A0A812QMU2-F1
#
_entry.id   AF-A0A812QMU2-F1
#
_cell.length_a   1.000
_cell.length_b   1.000
_cell.length_c   1.000
_cell.angle_alpha   90.00
_cell.angle_beta   90.00
_cell.angle_gamma   90.00
#
_symmetry.space_group_name_H-M   'P 1'
#
loop_
_entity.id
_entity.type
_entity.pdbx_description
1 polymer ?
#
loop_
_entity_poly.entity_id
_entity_poly.type
_entity_poly.pdbx_seq_one_letter_code
_entity_poly.pdbx_strand_id
1 'polypeptide(L)'
;MARSLAFVLVCAVSPADADWALLNLIRHAERYADKSITYLAPDGKDRAEYIARCATAKAPSLMFPRPPSALLAGKREELTGHNSTRPWETLHPLATKSGLRLDNHVDFQDVLGFKAYLKTLPSGSSVLVAWEHKMMGQLAQAVDPEGLAPAKYPDHCDSEWREPEYTMGACYDVIWQFVLYRSPGESWRAKAFSHLHMGFAGRGSKCAEAFEPFSNPGSWPLMEEGGVSMVAPGMIPACALGFCSLLFVLGRLHALLPVQTRGTRLGKEPLLEKSPSENYILVC
;
A
#
# COMPACT_ATOMS: atom_id res chain seq x y z
N MET A 1 59.86 -2.45 31.42
CA MET A 1 58.47 -2.64 31.86
C MET A 1 57.61 -2.81 30.62
N ALA A 2 57.20 -4.05 30.31
CA ALA A 2 56.41 -4.35 29.11
C ALA A 2 54.94 -4.00 29.37
N ARG A 3 54.38 -3.09 28.57
CA ARG A 3 52.95 -2.73 28.63
C ARG A 3 52.16 -3.71 27.77
N SER A 4 51.41 -4.61 28.40
CA SER A 4 50.42 -5.44 27.73
C SER A 4 49.28 -4.55 27.21
N LEU A 5 49.13 -4.44 25.90
CA LEU A 5 47.93 -3.89 25.27
C LEU A 5 46.83 -4.95 25.33
N ALA A 6 45.77 -4.69 26.09
CA ALA A 6 44.53 -5.44 26.02
C ALA A 6 43.72 -4.94 24.81
N PHE A 7 43.54 -5.78 23.80
CA PHE A 7 42.65 -5.52 22.68
C PHE A 7 41.22 -5.86 23.12
N VAL A 8 40.38 -4.84 23.33
CA VAL A 8 38.95 -5.03 23.58
C VAL A 8 38.25 -5.19 22.24
N LEU A 9 37.86 -6.42 21.90
CA LEU A 9 37.04 -6.70 20.72
C LEU A 9 35.59 -6.30 21.02
N VAL A 10 35.18 -5.13 20.55
CA VAL A 10 33.78 -4.70 20.58
C VAL A 10 33.07 -5.42 19.43
N CYS A 11 32.34 -6.49 19.74
CA CYS A 11 31.40 -7.08 18.79
C CYS A 11 30.26 -6.09 18.57
N ALA A 12 30.25 -5.40 17.44
CA ALA A 12 29.09 -4.65 16.99
C ALA A 12 27.96 -5.67 16.75
N VAL A 13 27.07 -5.82 17.73
CA VAL A 13 25.80 -6.50 17.53
C VAL A 13 25.03 -5.61 16.57
N SER A 14 24.98 -5.99 15.29
CA SER A 14 24.09 -5.33 14.35
C SER A 14 22.69 -5.46 14.94
N PRO A 15 21.92 -4.36 15.06
CA PRO A 15 20.53 -4.48 15.46
C PRO A 15 19.91 -5.55 14.57
N ALA A 16 19.30 -6.57 15.16
CA ALA A 16 18.60 -7.58 14.39
C ALA A 16 17.57 -6.82 13.55
N ASP A 17 17.77 -6.80 12.23
CA ASP A 17 16.88 -6.09 11.32
C ASP A 17 15.46 -6.59 11.58
N ALA A 18 14.58 -5.69 12.00
CA ALA A 18 13.20 -6.03 12.22
C ALA A 18 12.60 -6.50 10.89
N ASP A 19 11.93 -7.64 10.93
CA ASP A 19 11.21 -8.14 9.78
C ASP A 19 10.02 -7.24 9.49
N TRP A 20 9.67 -7.07 8.22
CA TRP A 20 8.51 -6.29 7.81
C TRP A 20 7.69 -6.99 6.71
N ALA A 21 6.40 -6.69 6.59
CA ALA A 21 5.56 -7.16 5.49
C ALA A 21 4.42 -6.16 5.20
N LEU A 22 3.91 -6.16 3.97
CA LEU A 22 2.69 -5.43 3.60
C LEU A 22 1.51 -6.38 3.55
N LEU A 23 0.44 -6.05 4.28
CA LEU A 23 -0.82 -6.77 4.25
C LEU A 23 -1.89 -5.87 3.63
N ASN A 24 -2.37 -6.25 2.46
CA ASN A 24 -3.52 -5.64 1.81
C ASN A 24 -4.75 -6.52 2.07
N LEU A 25 -5.72 -6.03 2.83
CA LEU A 25 -6.96 -6.73 3.14
C LEU A 25 -8.13 -6.08 2.40
N ILE A 26 -8.80 -6.86 1.55
CA ILE A 26 -9.95 -6.42 0.75
C ILE A 26 -11.17 -7.29 1.02
N ARG A 27 -12.35 -6.71 0.85
CA ARG A 27 -13.59 -7.48 0.76
C ARG A 27 -13.62 -8.23 -0.58
N HIS A 28 -14.25 -9.40 -0.62
CA HIS A 28 -14.59 -10.05 -1.89
C HIS A 28 -15.43 -9.11 -2.78
N ALA A 29 -15.31 -9.24 -4.09
CA ALA A 29 -16.04 -8.42 -5.06
C ALA A 29 -17.57 -8.67 -5.06
N GLU A 30 -18.28 -7.94 -5.91
CA GLU A 30 -19.73 -7.81 -5.93
C GLU A 30 -20.43 -9.16 -5.99
N ARG A 31 -21.47 -9.31 -5.14
CA ARG A 31 -22.35 -10.48 -5.11
C ARG A 31 -23.70 -10.18 -5.74
N TYR A 32 -24.42 -11.21 -6.17
CA TYR A 32 -25.84 -11.08 -6.50
C TYR A 32 -26.66 -10.61 -5.29
N ALA A 33 -27.79 -9.94 -5.55
CA ALA A 33 -28.77 -9.62 -4.51
C ALA A 33 -29.25 -10.88 -3.79
N ASP A 34 -29.57 -11.93 -4.57
CA ASP A 34 -29.87 -13.26 -4.05
C ASP A 34 -28.64 -13.86 -3.34
N LYS A 35 -28.79 -14.04 -2.02
CA LYS A 35 -27.73 -14.55 -1.14
C LYS A 35 -27.49 -16.04 -1.29
N SER A 36 -28.40 -16.78 -1.93
CA SER A 36 -28.22 -18.21 -2.24
C SER A 36 -27.14 -18.41 -3.32
N ILE A 37 -26.89 -17.39 -4.14
CA ILE A 37 -25.85 -17.41 -5.15
C ILE A 37 -24.49 -17.11 -4.50
N THR A 38 -23.62 -18.11 -4.52
CA THR A 38 -22.36 -18.12 -3.77
C THR A 38 -21.14 -17.65 -4.57
N TYR A 39 -21.30 -17.34 -5.85
CA TYR A 39 -20.27 -16.83 -6.76
C TYR A 39 -20.45 -15.32 -7.04
N LEU A 40 -19.47 -14.71 -7.71
CA LEU A 40 -19.47 -13.29 -8.05
C LEU A 40 -20.54 -12.93 -9.10
N ALA A 41 -21.16 -11.77 -8.91
CA ALA A 41 -21.96 -11.12 -9.94
C ALA A 41 -21.09 -10.71 -11.14
N PRO A 42 -21.68 -10.40 -12.32
CA PRO A 42 -20.92 -9.96 -13.48
C PRO A 42 -19.98 -8.78 -13.18
N ASP A 43 -20.47 -7.75 -12.48
CA ASP A 43 -19.65 -6.59 -12.09
C ASP A 43 -18.52 -7.00 -11.12
N GLY A 44 -18.78 -7.99 -10.26
CA GLY A 44 -17.77 -8.54 -9.35
C GLY A 44 -16.65 -9.27 -10.08
N LYS A 45 -16.98 -9.95 -11.18
CA LYS A 45 -15.97 -10.56 -12.07
C LYS A 45 -15.17 -9.48 -12.79
N ASP A 46 -15.82 -8.42 -13.25
CA ASP A 46 -15.13 -7.28 -13.86
C ASP A 46 -14.17 -6.58 -12.87
N ARG A 47 -14.56 -6.44 -11.60
CA ARG A 47 -13.69 -5.94 -10.53
C ARG A 47 -12.53 -6.90 -10.22
N ALA A 48 -12.78 -8.21 -10.18
CA ALA A 48 -11.71 -9.20 -9.99
C ALA A 48 -10.65 -9.12 -11.11
N GLU A 49 -11.08 -8.95 -12.36
CA GLU A 49 -10.18 -8.73 -13.50
C GLU A 49 -9.47 -7.36 -13.44
N TYR A 50 -10.12 -6.32 -12.91
CA TYR A 50 -9.49 -5.03 -12.62
C TYR A 50 -8.34 -5.19 -11.61
N ILE A 51 -8.61 -5.82 -10.47
CA ILE A 51 -7.61 -6.10 -9.43
C ILE A 51 -6.43 -6.87 -10.02
N ALA A 52 -6.71 -7.94 -10.77
CA ALA A 52 -5.68 -8.75 -11.41
C ALA A 52 -4.83 -7.94 -12.38
N ARG A 53 -5.46 -7.09 -13.20
CA ARG A 53 -4.76 -6.24 -14.16
C ARG A 53 -3.86 -5.23 -13.48
N CYS A 54 -4.37 -4.54 -12.46
CA CYS A 54 -3.66 -3.44 -11.82
C CYS A 54 -2.59 -3.92 -10.83
N ALA A 55 -2.85 -4.97 -10.06
CA ALA A 55 -1.86 -5.56 -9.15
C ALA A 55 -0.66 -6.23 -9.88
N THR A 56 -0.80 -6.53 -11.18
CA THR A 56 0.28 -7.06 -12.02
C THR A 56 0.90 -6.02 -12.95
N ALA A 57 0.55 -4.74 -12.78
CA ALA A 57 1.22 -3.68 -13.51
C ALA A 57 2.72 -3.65 -13.16
N LYS A 58 3.56 -3.30 -14.14
CA LYS A 58 5.02 -3.22 -13.93
C LYS A 58 5.42 -2.04 -13.06
N ALA A 59 4.64 -0.96 -13.11
CA ALA A 59 4.87 0.22 -12.32
C ALA A 59 4.37 -0.02 -10.88
N PRO A 60 5.11 0.43 -9.86
CA PRO A 60 4.62 0.38 -8.48
C PRO A 60 3.39 1.28 -8.32
N SER A 61 2.52 0.92 -7.37
CA SER A 61 1.40 1.75 -6.94
C SER A 61 1.38 1.87 -5.41
N LEU A 62 0.44 2.62 -4.85
CA LEU A 62 0.27 2.76 -3.40
C LEU A 62 -0.17 1.44 -2.77
N MET A 63 -1.05 0.71 -3.45
CA MET A 63 -1.47 -0.63 -3.02
C MET A 63 -0.34 -1.65 -3.13
N PHE A 64 0.46 -1.55 -4.19
CA PHE A 64 1.56 -2.47 -4.47
C PHE A 64 2.85 -1.69 -4.80
N PRO A 65 3.55 -1.16 -3.78
CA PRO A 65 4.89 -0.58 -3.97
C PRO A 65 5.87 -1.62 -4.53
N ARG A 66 5.54 -2.90 -4.29
CA ARG A 66 6.10 -4.07 -4.96
C ARG A 66 4.97 -5.04 -5.32
N PRO A 67 5.17 -5.89 -6.35
CA PRO A 67 4.19 -6.90 -6.72
C PRO A 67 3.80 -7.80 -5.53
N PRO A 68 2.55 -8.29 -5.49
CA PRO A 68 2.17 -9.27 -4.49
C PRO A 68 3.07 -10.51 -4.57
N SER A 69 3.44 -11.06 -3.42
CA SER A 69 4.24 -12.29 -3.29
C SER A 69 3.42 -13.45 -2.71
N ALA A 70 2.24 -13.18 -2.16
CA ALA A 70 1.33 -14.18 -1.61
C ALA A 70 -0.13 -13.74 -1.77
N LEU A 71 -1.03 -14.71 -1.95
CA LEU A 71 -2.47 -14.49 -2.07
C LEU A 71 -3.22 -15.43 -1.12
N LEU A 72 -4.16 -14.88 -0.34
CA LEU A 72 -5.02 -15.66 0.55
C LEU A 72 -6.49 -15.28 0.33
N ALA A 73 -7.35 -16.29 0.23
CA ALA A 73 -8.79 -16.13 0.24
C ALA A 73 -9.41 -16.90 1.41
N GLY A 74 -10.33 -16.26 2.13
CA GLY A 74 -11.10 -16.93 3.18
C GLY A 74 -11.93 -18.06 2.61
N LYS A 75 -11.78 -19.26 3.16
CA LYS A 75 -12.57 -20.45 2.82
C LYS A 75 -13.83 -20.47 3.65
N ARG A 76 -14.98 -20.78 3.06
CA ARG A 76 -16.18 -21.06 3.85
C ARG A 76 -16.61 -22.48 3.62
N GLU A 77 -16.53 -23.32 4.66
CA GLU A 77 -16.93 -24.71 4.52
C GLU A 77 -18.45 -24.87 4.41
N GLU A 78 -18.87 -25.86 3.63
CA GLU A 78 -20.26 -26.20 3.33
C GLU A 78 -21.09 -26.49 4.59
N LEU A 79 -20.44 -27.00 5.65
CA LEU A 79 -21.07 -27.35 6.92
C LEU A 79 -21.78 -26.18 7.62
N THR A 80 -21.45 -24.93 7.25
CA THR A 80 -22.09 -23.71 7.78
C THR A 80 -23.35 -23.28 6.99
N GLY A 81 -23.79 -24.06 6.00
CA GLY A 81 -24.99 -23.79 5.19
C GLY A 81 -24.86 -22.67 4.16
N HIS A 82 -23.66 -22.09 4.00
CA HIS A 82 -23.39 -20.97 3.09
C HIS A 82 -21.98 -21.06 2.50
N ASN A 83 -21.79 -21.77 1.39
CA ASN A 83 -20.46 -21.97 0.79
C ASN A 83 -20.07 -20.82 -0.18
N SER A 84 -19.74 -19.64 0.34
CA SER A 84 -19.35 -18.50 -0.51
C SER A 84 -17.95 -18.68 -1.11
N THR A 85 -17.86 -18.85 -2.44
CA THR A 85 -16.59 -18.91 -3.20
C THR A 85 -16.05 -17.54 -3.60
N ARG A 86 -16.84 -16.48 -3.41
CA ARG A 86 -16.50 -15.11 -3.83
C ARG A 86 -15.11 -14.60 -3.44
N PRO A 87 -14.59 -14.80 -2.20
CA PRO A 87 -13.24 -14.36 -1.87
C PRO A 87 -12.18 -14.99 -2.77
N TRP A 88 -12.33 -16.29 -3.06
CA TRP A 88 -11.44 -17.01 -3.97
C TRP A 88 -11.59 -16.51 -5.42
N GLU A 89 -12.82 -16.36 -5.91
CA GLU A 89 -13.08 -15.85 -7.26
C GLU A 89 -12.57 -14.42 -7.46
N THR A 90 -12.52 -13.61 -6.40
CA THR A 90 -12.00 -12.24 -6.43
C THR A 90 -10.51 -12.22 -6.74
N LEU A 91 -9.74 -13.17 -6.21
CA LEU A 91 -8.29 -13.23 -6.38
C LEU A 91 -7.83 -14.21 -7.45
N HIS A 92 -8.70 -15.10 -7.92
CA HIS A 92 -8.33 -16.13 -8.90
C HIS A 92 -7.77 -15.56 -10.23
N PRO A 93 -8.32 -14.48 -10.82
CA PRO A 93 -7.72 -13.88 -12.00
C PRO A 93 -6.30 -13.35 -11.74
N LEU A 94 -6.05 -12.78 -10.55
CA LEU A 94 -4.72 -12.32 -10.16
C LEU A 94 -3.74 -13.49 -10.00
N ALA A 95 -4.16 -14.56 -9.34
CA ALA A 95 -3.35 -15.77 -9.18
C ALA A 95 -2.95 -16.35 -10.55
N THR A 96 -3.93 -16.47 -11.46
CA THR A 96 -3.70 -16.94 -12.83
C THR A 96 -2.72 -16.05 -13.57
N LYS A 97 -2.89 -14.72 -13.49
CA LYS A 97 -2.08 -13.76 -14.24
C LYS A 97 -0.65 -13.60 -13.69
N SER A 98 -0.48 -13.70 -12.38
CA SER A 98 0.81 -13.56 -11.70
C SER A 98 1.59 -14.87 -11.59
N GLY A 99 0.92 -16.02 -11.78
CA GLY A 99 1.49 -17.34 -11.54
C GLY A 99 1.62 -17.67 -10.04
N LEU A 100 1.09 -16.84 -9.14
CA LEU A 100 1.09 -17.09 -7.70
C LEU A 100 0.05 -18.15 -7.34
N ARG A 101 0.38 -18.95 -6.33
CA ARG A 101 -0.59 -19.84 -5.69
C ARG A 101 -1.60 -19.01 -4.89
N LEU A 102 -2.89 -19.30 -5.07
CA LEU A 102 -3.97 -18.76 -4.25
C LEU A 102 -4.27 -19.72 -3.11
N ASP A 103 -3.86 -19.36 -1.89
CA ASP A 103 -4.17 -20.14 -0.71
C ASP A 103 -5.63 -19.94 -0.29
N ASN A 104 -6.32 -21.02 0.05
CA ASN A 104 -7.71 -21.02 0.50
C ASN A 104 -7.98 -22.10 1.56
N HIS A 105 -7.00 -22.35 2.44
CA HIS A 105 -7.09 -23.38 3.48
C HIS A 105 -7.54 -22.84 4.84
N VAL A 106 -7.55 -21.52 5.03
CA VAL A 106 -7.97 -20.88 6.28
C VAL A 106 -9.49 -20.65 6.23
N ASP A 107 -10.21 -21.19 7.20
CA ASP A 107 -11.65 -20.94 7.33
C ASP A 107 -11.93 -19.46 7.60
N PHE A 108 -13.04 -18.95 7.07
CA PHE A 108 -13.40 -17.55 7.10
C PHE A 108 -13.61 -17.02 8.53
N GLN A 109 -13.90 -17.91 9.49
CA GLN A 109 -14.05 -17.60 10.92
C GLN A 109 -12.76 -17.86 11.73
N ASP A 110 -11.76 -18.52 11.14
CA ASP A 110 -10.54 -18.90 11.85
C ASP A 110 -9.49 -17.76 11.87
N VAL A 111 -9.73 -16.79 12.74
CA VAL A 111 -8.81 -15.67 12.99
C VAL A 111 -7.43 -16.14 13.46
N LEU A 112 -7.36 -17.25 14.20
CA LEU A 112 -6.07 -17.80 14.66
C LEU A 112 -5.31 -18.46 13.51
N GLY A 113 -5.99 -19.21 12.64
CA GLY A 113 -5.46 -19.75 11.40
C GLY A 113 -4.96 -18.64 10.47
N PHE A 114 -5.68 -17.51 10.37
CA PHE A 114 -5.21 -16.34 9.64
C PHE A 114 -3.89 -15.79 10.22
N LYS A 115 -3.81 -15.61 11.54
CA LYS A 115 -2.55 -15.19 12.19
C LYS A 115 -1.42 -16.20 11.97
N ALA A 116 -1.73 -17.49 12.02
CA ALA A 116 -0.75 -18.55 11.78
C ALA A 116 -0.24 -18.52 10.34
N TYR A 117 -1.12 -18.31 9.36
CA TYR A 117 -0.74 -18.09 7.97
C TYR A 117 0.20 -16.89 7.83
N LEU A 118 -0.15 -15.73 8.40
CA LEU A 118 0.70 -14.54 8.32
C LEU A 118 2.10 -14.79 8.91
N LYS A 119 2.22 -15.54 10.01
CA LYS A 119 3.54 -15.87 10.61
C LYS A 119 4.48 -16.56 9.63
N THR A 120 3.94 -17.31 8.66
CA THR A 120 4.74 -18.00 7.63
C THR A 120 5.32 -17.07 6.56
N LEU A 121 4.83 -15.82 6.48
CA LEU A 121 5.29 -14.88 5.47
C LEU A 121 6.77 -14.53 5.69
N PRO A 122 7.59 -14.58 4.63
CA PRO A 122 8.93 -14.02 4.65
C PRO A 122 8.94 -12.52 4.91
N SER A 123 10.04 -12.01 5.46
CA SER A 123 10.33 -10.58 5.49
C SER A 123 10.30 -9.98 4.08
N GLY A 124 9.76 -8.77 3.94
CA GLY A 124 9.53 -8.10 2.67
C GLY A 124 8.37 -8.68 1.85
N SER A 125 7.52 -9.55 2.40
CA SER A 125 6.35 -10.02 1.65
C SER A 125 5.33 -8.91 1.42
N SER A 126 4.62 -8.98 0.28
CA SER A 126 3.42 -8.19 0.02
C SER A 126 2.27 -9.16 -0.21
N VAL A 127 1.34 -9.27 0.74
CA VAL A 127 0.22 -10.22 0.68
C VAL A 127 -1.07 -9.49 0.35
N LEU A 128 -1.84 -10.05 -0.58
CA LEU A 128 -3.23 -9.64 -0.82
C LEU A 128 -4.18 -10.69 -0.27
N VAL A 129 -5.13 -10.25 0.55
CA VAL A 129 -6.10 -11.10 1.23
C VAL A 129 -7.51 -10.64 0.86
N ALA A 130 -8.34 -11.57 0.37
CA ALA A 130 -9.76 -11.32 0.13
C ALA A 130 -10.63 -12.06 1.14
N TRP A 131 -11.63 -11.37 1.70
CA TRP A 131 -12.47 -11.92 2.76
C TRP A 131 -13.92 -11.41 2.75
N GLU A 132 -14.77 -11.92 3.65
CA GLU A 132 -16.10 -11.36 3.93
C GLU A 132 -16.00 -10.14 4.88
N HIS A 133 -16.70 -9.04 4.54
CA HIS A 133 -16.65 -7.77 5.28
C HIS A 133 -16.90 -7.90 6.79
N LYS A 134 -17.76 -8.83 7.20
CA LYS A 134 -18.11 -9.05 8.62
C LYS A 134 -16.92 -9.48 9.49
N MET A 135 -15.94 -10.13 8.89
CA MET A 135 -14.77 -10.66 9.59
C MET A 135 -13.57 -9.73 9.52
N MET A 136 -13.57 -8.75 8.60
CA MET A 136 -12.40 -7.90 8.35
C MET A 136 -11.95 -7.14 9.61
N GLY A 137 -12.88 -6.68 10.45
CA GLY A 137 -12.56 -6.07 11.74
C GLY A 137 -11.81 -7.01 12.69
N GLN A 138 -12.24 -8.27 12.77
CA GLN A 138 -11.58 -9.28 13.60
C GLN A 138 -10.19 -9.67 13.06
N LEU A 139 -10.04 -9.75 11.73
CA LEU A 139 -8.75 -9.99 11.09
C LEU A 139 -7.77 -8.83 11.32
N ALA A 140 -8.25 -7.60 11.21
CA ALA A 140 -7.47 -6.40 11.50
C ALA A 140 -7.01 -6.39 12.97
N GLN A 141 -7.94 -6.57 13.92
CA GLN A 141 -7.63 -6.63 15.36
C GLN A 141 -6.59 -7.71 15.70
N ALA A 142 -6.54 -8.79 14.92
CA ALA A 142 -5.60 -9.89 15.11
C ALA A 142 -4.13 -9.48 14.87
N VAL A 143 -3.89 -8.54 13.95
CA VAL A 143 -2.55 -7.99 13.62
C VAL A 143 -2.32 -6.61 14.23
N ASP A 144 -3.39 -5.91 14.58
CA ASP A 144 -3.38 -4.55 15.12
C ASP A 144 -4.08 -4.51 16.48
N PRO A 145 -3.44 -5.05 17.54
CA PRO A 145 -4.04 -5.07 18.87
C PRO A 145 -4.17 -3.67 19.50
N GLU A 146 -3.45 -2.68 18.96
CA GLU A 146 -3.42 -1.30 19.45
C GLU A 146 -4.53 -0.44 18.83
N GLY A 147 -5.16 -0.92 17.74
CA GLY A 147 -6.36 -0.32 17.17
C GLY A 147 -6.10 0.88 16.27
N LEU A 148 -5.08 0.80 15.41
CA LEU A 148 -4.87 1.77 14.32
C LEU A 148 -6.00 1.71 13.28
N ALA A 149 -6.49 0.51 12.96
CA ALA A 149 -7.57 0.27 12.02
C ALA A 149 -8.95 0.36 12.68
N PRO A 150 -10.00 0.77 11.94
CA PRO A 150 -11.37 0.73 12.43
C PRO A 150 -11.82 -0.68 12.85
N ALA A 151 -12.65 -0.78 13.88
CA ALA A 151 -13.19 -2.06 14.35
C ALA A 151 -14.15 -2.73 13.35
N LYS A 152 -14.71 -1.96 12.40
CA LYS A 152 -15.67 -2.44 11.41
C LYS A 152 -15.28 -1.96 10.01
N TYR A 153 -15.39 -2.85 9.03
CA TYR A 153 -15.26 -2.50 7.63
C TYR A 153 -16.45 -1.61 7.19
N PRO A 154 -16.21 -0.56 6.40
CA PRO A 154 -17.27 0.37 6.00
C PRO A 154 -18.40 -0.33 5.26
N ASP A 155 -19.64 0.01 5.63
CA ASP A 155 -20.83 -0.46 4.90
C ASP A 155 -20.96 0.26 3.55
N HIS A 156 -20.53 1.51 3.49
CA HIS A 156 -20.57 2.40 2.32
C HIS A 156 -19.22 3.08 2.13
N CYS A 157 -18.83 3.36 0.89
CA CYS A 157 -17.65 4.18 0.59
C CYS A 157 -18.00 5.30 -0.38
N ASP A 158 -17.24 6.38 -0.27
CA ASP A 158 -17.24 7.49 -1.21
C ASP A 158 -16.32 7.12 -2.39
N SER A 159 -16.78 6.20 -3.24
CA SER A 159 -16.07 5.78 -4.45
C SER A 159 -16.57 6.55 -5.66
N GLU A 160 -15.68 6.87 -6.59
CA GLU A 160 -16.08 7.44 -7.90
C GLU A 160 -17.07 6.53 -8.64
N TRP A 161 -16.95 5.21 -8.43
CA TRP A 161 -17.91 4.24 -8.92
C TRP A 161 -19.15 4.17 -8.06
N ARG A 162 -20.28 4.42 -8.71
CA ARG A 162 -21.58 4.14 -8.13
C ARG A 162 -21.85 2.64 -8.20
N GLU A 163 -21.75 1.99 -7.05
CA GLU A 163 -22.03 0.56 -6.93
C GLU A 163 -23.43 0.21 -7.49
N PRO A 164 -23.58 -0.93 -8.20
CA PRO A 164 -24.86 -1.34 -8.75
C PRO A 164 -25.95 -1.40 -7.68
N GLU A 165 -27.17 -0.98 -8.01
CA GLU A 165 -28.28 -0.87 -7.05
C GLU A 165 -28.54 -2.17 -6.27
N TYR A 166 -28.35 -3.33 -6.91
CA TYR A 166 -28.53 -4.64 -6.29
C TYR A 166 -27.57 -4.92 -5.12
N THR A 167 -26.50 -4.14 -4.99
CA THR A 167 -25.55 -4.21 -3.88
C THR A 167 -26.06 -3.48 -2.63
N MET A 168 -27.12 -2.68 -2.75
CA MET A 168 -27.64 -1.78 -1.70
C MET A 168 -26.59 -0.77 -1.22
N GLY A 169 -25.72 -0.31 -2.13
CA GLY A 169 -24.65 0.65 -1.84
C GLY A 169 -23.51 0.07 -1.01
N ALA A 170 -23.38 -1.26 -0.94
CA ALA A 170 -22.37 -1.90 -0.13
C ALA A 170 -20.96 -1.56 -0.64
N CYS A 171 -20.02 -1.27 0.26
CA CYS A 171 -18.67 -0.90 -0.15
C CYS A 171 -17.83 -2.09 -0.64
N TYR A 172 -17.29 -1.99 -1.86
CA TYR A 172 -16.33 -2.94 -2.45
C TYR A 172 -15.00 -2.30 -2.84
N ASP A 173 -14.90 -0.97 -2.77
CA ASP A 173 -13.75 -0.23 -3.28
C ASP A 173 -12.64 -0.03 -2.23
N VAL A 174 -12.90 -0.33 -0.96
CA VAL A 174 -11.95 -0.06 0.13
C VAL A 174 -10.88 -1.15 0.27
N ILE A 175 -9.65 -0.71 0.49
CA ILE A 175 -8.52 -1.54 0.86
C ILE A 175 -8.06 -1.11 2.26
N TRP A 176 -7.88 -2.08 3.14
CA TRP A 176 -7.15 -1.87 4.39
C TRP A 176 -5.73 -2.35 4.23
N GLN A 177 -4.78 -1.42 4.17
CA GLN A 177 -3.37 -1.74 4.08
C GLN A 177 -2.69 -1.59 5.44
N PHE A 178 -1.89 -2.57 5.81
CA PHE A 178 -1.09 -2.57 7.03
C PHE A 178 0.38 -2.73 6.69
N VAL A 179 1.21 -1.98 7.40
CA VAL A 179 2.64 -2.28 7.50
C VAL A 179 2.84 -3.10 8.75
N LEU A 180 3.25 -4.35 8.55
CA LEU A 180 3.50 -5.29 9.62
C LEU A 180 4.98 -5.29 9.96
N TYR A 181 5.30 -5.42 11.25
CA TYR A 181 6.65 -5.60 11.77
C TYR A 181 6.69 -6.77 12.75
N ARG A 182 7.84 -7.42 12.89
CA ARG A 182 8.11 -8.36 13.97
C ARG A 182 9.61 -8.42 14.30
N SER A 183 9.93 -8.74 15.55
CA SER A 183 11.25 -9.25 15.90
C SER A 183 11.37 -10.73 15.52
N PRO A 184 12.59 -11.26 15.34
CA PRO A 184 12.78 -12.69 15.12
C PRO A 184 12.08 -13.54 16.20
N GLY A 185 11.24 -14.48 15.79
CA GLY A 185 10.47 -15.35 16.70
C GLY A 185 9.14 -14.78 17.22
N GLU A 186 8.82 -13.52 16.92
CA GLU A 186 7.56 -12.89 17.32
C GLU A 186 6.47 -12.99 16.24
N SER A 187 5.24 -12.64 16.63
CA SER A 187 4.12 -12.51 15.68
C SER A 187 4.15 -11.15 15.01
N TRP A 188 3.70 -11.07 13.76
CA TRP A 188 3.45 -9.80 13.08
C TRP A 188 2.53 -8.88 13.88
N ARG A 189 2.89 -7.59 13.92
CA ARG A 189 2.09 -6.50 14.49
C ARG A 189 2.04 -5.34 13.51
N ALA A 190 0.89 -4.68 13.42
CA ALA A 190 0.75 -3.46 12.64
C ALA A 190 1.55 -2.32 13.28
N LYS A 191 2.32 -1.62 12.46
CA LYS A 191 3.03 -0.38 12.81
C LYS A 191 2.39 0.84 12.17
N ALA A 192 1.75 0.64 11.02
CA ALA A 192 0.99 1.65 10.30
C ALA A 192 -0.23 1.01 9.63
N PHE A 193 -1.25 1.84 9.43
CA PHE A 193 -2.50 1.49 8.77
C PHE A 193 -2.83 2.56 7.73
N SER A 194 -3.42 2.15 6.61
CA SER A 194 -3.96 3.04 5.59
C SER A 194 -5.30 2.53 5.10
N HIS A 195 -6.27 3.46 5.01
CA HIS A 195 -7.54 3.26 4.36
C HIS A 195 -7.42 3.80 2.93
N LEU A 196 -7.44 2.92 1.95
CA LEU A 196 -7.27 3.26 0.55
C LEU A 196 -8.50 2.87 -0.26
N HIS A 197 -8.57 3.40 -1.48
CA HIS A 197 -9.61 3.12 -2.46
C HIS A 197 -8.99 2.51 -3.72
N MET A 198 -9.65 1.49 -4.28
CA MET A 198 -9.17 0.78 -5.47
C MET A 198 -9.30 1.64 -6.74
N GLY A 199 -10.27 2.57 -6.78
CA GLY A 199 -10.55 3.36 -7.98
C GLY A 199 -11.15 2.52 -9.12
N PHE A 200 -11.84 1.42 -8.81
CA PHE A 200 -12.54 0.67 -9.85
C PHE A 200 -13.74 1.48 -10.33
N ALA A 201 -13.83 1.74 -11.64
CA ALA A 201 -14.90 2.53 -12.26
C ALA A 201 -15.73 1.72 -13.27
N GLY A 202 -15.87 0.42 -13.03
CA GLY A 202 -16.60 -0.51 -13.90
C GLY A 202 -15.73 -1.20 -14.95
N ARG A 203 -16.38 -1.98 -15.81
CA ARG A 203 -15.71 -2.76 -16.85
C ARG A 203 -14.81 -1.88 -17.72
N GLY A 204 -13.56 -2.29 -17.85
CA GLY A 204 -12.58 -1.62 -18.72
C GLY A 204 -11.99 -0.33 -18.13
N SER A 205 -12.28 0.01 -16.87
CA SER A 205 -11.65 1.16 -16.21
C SER A 205 -10.12 1.03 -16.19
N LYS A 206 -9.43 2.16 -16.29
CA LYS A 206 -7.98 2.22 -16.08
C LYS A 206 -7.68 2.08 -14.59
N CYS A 207 -6.47 1.63 -14.26
CA CYS A 207 -6.00 1.60 -12.88
C CYS A 207 -5.94 3.04 -12.35
N ALA A 208 -6.61 3.29 -11.22
CA ALA A 208 -6.76 4.59 -10.61
C ALA A 208 -6.50 4.50 -9.09
N GLU A 209 -6.41 5.65 -8.42
CA GLU A 209 -6.24 5.75 -6.97
C GLU A 209 -5.09 4.88 -6.43
N ALA A 210 -5.36 3.95 -5.50
CA ALA A 210 -4.30 3.10 -4.93
C ALA A 210 -3.67 2.13 -5.95
N PHE A 211 -4.34 1.90 -7.07
CA PHE A 211 -3.86 1.11 -8.19
C PHE A 211 -3.22 1.95 -9.31
N GLU A 212 -3.29 3.28 -9.25
CA GLU A 212 -2.69 4.13 -10.28
C GLU A 212 -1.16 3.96 -10.31
N PRO A 213 -0.55 3.77 -11.49
CA PRO A 213 0.90 3.73 -11.63
C PRO A 213 1.58 4.97 -11.04
N PHE A 214 2.56 4.74 -10.16
CA PHE A 214 3.28 5.80 -9.45
C PHE A 214 2.39 6.69 -8.57
N SER A 215 1.20 6.23 -8.19
CA SER A 215 0.38 6.89 -7.16
C SER A 215 1.24 7.12 -5.92
N ASN A 216 1.34 8.37 -5.50
CA ASN A 216 2.36 8.83 -4.57
C ASN A 216 2.19 8.19 -3.17
N PRO A 217 3.17 7.44 -2.65
CA PRO A 217 3.20 7.01 -1.27
C PRO A 217 3.58 8.14 -0.29
N GLY A 218 3.80 9.37 -0.76
CA GLY A 218 4.14 10.54 0.06
C GLY A 218 3.13 10.90 1.17
N SER A 219 1.99 10.22 1.21
CA SER A 219 1.08 10.19 2.37
C SER A 219 1.49 9.18 3.46
N TRP A 220 2.71 8.63 3.40
CA TRP A 220 3.31 7.77 4.41
C TRP A 220 4.41 8.55 5.14
N PRO A 221 4.09 9.49 6.05
CA PRO A 221 5.06 10.43 6.59
C PRO A 221 6.00 9.79 7.62
N LEU A 222 5.99 8.46 7.77
CA LEU A 222 6.55 7.77 8.95
C LEU A 222 7.38 6.51 8.62
N MET A 223 7.70 6.26 7.35
CA MET A 223 8.51 5.09 6.99
C MET A 223 10.01 5.34 6.85
N GLU A 224 10.46 6.58 7.02
CA GLU A 224 11.90 6.90 7.12
C GLU A 224 12.42 6.84 8.56
N GLU A 225 11.57 7.09 9.57
CA GLU A 225 11.94 7.04 11.00
C GLU A 225 11.94 5.60 11.56
N GLY A 226 12.85 4.78 11.04
CA GLY A 226 13.07 3.42 11.53
C GLY A 226 14.21 2.67 10.84
N GLY A 227 14.94 3.31 9.92
CA GLY A 227 16.05 2.68 9.19
C GLY A 227 15.61 1.69 8.10
N VAL A 228 14.32 1.41 7.94
CA VAL A 228 13.79 0.56 6.88
C VAL A 228 13.28 1.45 5.74
N SER A 229 14.21 2.00 4.95
CA SER A 229 13.84 2.64 3.69
C SER A 229 13.23 1.58 2.78
N MET A 230 11.90 1.62 2.60
CA MET A 230 11.22 0.80 1.60
C MET A 230 11.47 1.30 0.17
N VAL A 231 12.11 2.46 0.01
CA VAL A 231 12.74 2.82 -1.26
C VAL A 231 13.91 1.88 -1.42
N ALA A 232 13.70 0.78 -2.16
CA ALA A 232 14.78 -0.10 -2.54
C ALA A 232 15.95 0.77 -3.04
N PRO A 233 17.18 0.62 -2.51
CA PRO A 233 18.33 1.36 -3.00
C PRO A 233 18.52 1.02 -4.48
N GLY A 234 18.00 1.88 -5.37
CA GLY A 234 17.88 1.60 -6.80
C GLY A 234 16.65 2.19 -7.50
N MET A 235 15.65 2.70 -6.79
CA MET A 235 14.48 3.35 -7.41
C MET A 235 14.57 4.87 -7.54
N ILE A 236 15.62 5.50 -7.03
CA ILE A 236 15.92 6.89 -7.37
C ILE A 236 16.73 6.85 -8.68
N PRO A 237 16.23 7.40 -9.81
CA PRO A 237 17.02 7.47 -11.02
C PRO A 237 18.33 8.21 -10.71
N ALA A 238 19.46 7.61 -11.10
CA ALA A 238 20.82 8.05 -10.84
C ALA A 238 21.19 9.42 -11.50
N CYS A 239 20.20 10.25 -11.83
CA CYS A 239 20.40 11.59 -12.40
C CYS A 239 20.60 12.70 -11.36
N ALA A 240 20.54 12.43 -10.06
CA ALA A 240 20.65 13.48 -9.03
C ALA A 240 21.93 13.47 -8.19
N LEU A 241 22.86 12.54 -8.41
CA LEU A 241 24.18 12.58 -7.76
C LEU A 241 25.23 13.10 -8.73
N GLY A 242 25.09 14.38 -9.06
CA GLY A 242 26.14 15.16 -9.68
C GLY A 242 27.37 15.17 -8.78
N PHE A 243 28.47 14.66 -9.33
CA PHE A 243 29.82 14.79 -8.82
C PHE A 243 30.10 16.21 -8.31
N CYS A 244 30.11 16.40 -7.00
CA CYS A 244 30.78 17.53 -6.37
C CYS A 244 32.24 17.11 -6.12
N SER A 245 33.01 17.02 -7.20
CA SER A 245 34.46 16.92 -7.10
C SER A 245 35.00 18.30 -6.73
N LEU A 246 35.60 18.37 -5.54
CA LEU A 246 36.55 19.39 -5.14
C LEU A 246 37.51 19.70 -6.29
N LEU A 247 37.48 20.93 -6.78
CA LEU A 247 38.58 21.51 -7.54
C LEU A 247 38.85 22.91 -6.97
N PHE A 248 39.86 22.93 -6.09
CA PHE A 248 40.62 24.12 -5.74
C PHE A 248 41.29 24.65 -7.01
N VAL A 249 40.86 25.81 -7.52
CA VAL A 249 41.73 26.68 -8.32
C VAL A 249 41.45 28.14 -7.94
N LEU A 250 42.48 28.75 -7.34
CA LEU A 250 42.63 30.19 -7.13
C LEU A 250 42.75 30.92 -8.47
N GLY A 251 42.04 32.04 -8.64
CA GLY A 251 42.26 32.94 -9.79
C GLY A 251 41.35 34.16 -9.81
N ARG A 252 41.79 35.26 -9.20
CA ARG A 252 41.27 36.62 -9.41
C ARG A 252 41.54 37.07 -10.85
N LEU A 253 40.61 37.75 -11.51
CA LEU A 253 40.84 39.10 -12.06
C LEU A 253 39.54 39.77 -12.59
N HIS A 254 39.56 41.10 -12.53
CA HIS A 254 38.53 42.09 -12.89
C HIS A 254 38.08 42.08 -14.36
N ALA A 255 36.84 42.51 -14.64
CA ALA A 255 36.57 43.62 -15.57
C ALA A 255 35.12 44.14 -15.49
N LEU A 256 35.01 45.43 -15.79
CA LEU A 256 33.91 46.38 -15.63
C LEU A 256 32.89 46.40 -16.80
N LEU A 257 31.61 46.68 -16.46
CA LEU A 257 30.60 47.53 -17.15
C LEU A 257 30.05 47.13 -18.56
N PRO A 258 28.93 47.73 -19.06
CA PRO A 258 27.87 48.54 -18.44
C PRO A 258 26.41 48.13 -18.76
N VAL A 259 25.52 48.83 -18.04
CA VAL A 259 24.08 49.07 -18.17
C VAL A 259 23.57 49.31 -19.61
N GLN A 260 22.41 48.74 -19.94
CA GLN A 260 21.51 49.29 -20.95
C GLN A 260 20.03 49.18 -20.53
N THR A 261 19.34 50.32 -20.57
CA THR A 261 17.95 50.56 -20.18
C THR A 261 17.02 50.67 -21.40
N ARG A 262 15.70 50.63 -21.13
CA ARG A 262 14.49 50.81 -21.98
C ARG A 262 13.82 49.49 -22.38
N GLY A 263 12.49 49.33 -22.32
CA GLY A 263 11.41 50.30 -22.10
C GLY A 263 10.05 49.62 -21.96
N THR A 264 9.06 50.47 -21.72
CA THR A 264 7.69 50.29 -21.21
C THR A 264 6.63 49.74 -22.19
N ARG A 265 5.61 49.05 -21.66
CA ARG A 265 4.13 49.24 -21.84
C ARG A 265 3.35 48.11 -21.13
N LEU A 266 2.57 48.41 -20.08
CA LEU A 266 1.14 48.77 -20.07
C LEU A 266 0.19 47.65 -20.55
N GLY A 267 -0.59 47.08 -19.62
CA GLY A 267 -1.85 46.42 -19.98
C GLY A 267 -2.45 45.41 -18.98
N LYS A 268 -3.25 45.92 -18.05
CA LYS A 268 -4.47 45.33 -17.42
C LYS A 268 -4.35 44.22 -16.35
N GLU A 269 -4.69 44.62 -15.12
CA GLU A 269 -5.25 43.80 -14.04
C GLU A 269 -6.54 43.07 -14.47
N PRO A 270 -6.86 41.96 -13.76
CA PRO A 270 -8.05 42.06 -12.92
C PRO A 270 -7.86 41.51 -11.49
N LEU A 271 -8.38 42.31 -10.57
CA LEU A 271 -9.16 42.00 -9.36
C LEU A 271 -8.94 40.67 -8.62
N LEU A 272 -8.56 40.87 -7.34
CA LEU A 272 -8.58 39.95 -6.22
C LEU A 272 -9.87 39.12 -6.11
N GLU A 273 -9.70 37.82 -5.87
CA GLU A 273 -10.60 37.05 -5.03
C GLU A 273 -9.77 36.33 -3.95
N LYS A 274 -10.06 36.63 -2.68
CA LYS A 274 -9.44 36.01 -1.50
C LYS A 274 -10.08 34.64 -1.27
N SER A 275 -9.26 33.61 -1.08
CA SER A 275 -9.66 32.41 -0.33
C SER A 275 -8.48 31.91 0.52
N PRO A 276 -8.68 31.56 1.81
CA PRO A 276 -7.60 31.29 2.74
C PRO A 276 -7.28 29.79 2.84
N SER A 277 -6.05 29.41 2.53
CA SER A 277 -5.43 28.19 3.07
C SER A 277 -3.91 28.27 2.94
N GLU A 278 -3.29 29.07 3.82
CA GLU A 278 -1.87 28.91 4.12
C GLU A 278 -1.70 27.61 4.91
N ASN A 279 -1.23 26.55 4.25
CA ASN A 279 -0.57 25.45 4.94
C ASN A 279 0.94 25.67 4.86
N TYR A 280 1.52 25.98 6.01
CA TYR A 280 2.95 26.00 6.22
C TYR A 280 3.48 24.57 6.04
N ILE A 281 4.36 24.37 5.06
CA ILE A 281 5.23 23.20 5.02
C ILE A 281 6.49 23.60 5.79
N LEU A 282 6.59 23.12 7.03
CA LEU A 282 7.87 23.02 7.71
C LEU A 282 8.63 21.86 7.06
N VAL A 283 9.73 22.17 6.40
CA VAL A 283 10.73 21.19 6.02
C VAL A 283 11.75 21.15 7.16
N CYS A 284 11.72 20.07 7.94
CA CYS A 284 12.86 19.61 8.73
C CYS A 284 13.37 18.33 8.07
#